data_AF-A0A2E0W7C5-F1
#
_entry.id   AF-A0A2E0W7C5-F1
#
_cell.length_a   1.000
_cell.length_b   1.000
_cell.length_c   1.000
_cell.angle_alpha   90.00
_cell.angle_beta   90.00
_cell.angle_gamma   90.00
#
_symmetry.space_group_name_H-M   'P 1'
#
loop_
_entity.id
_entity.type
_entity.pdbx_description
1 polymer ?
#
loop_
_entity_poly.entity_id
_entity_poly.type
_entity_poly.pdbx_seq_one_letter_code
_entity_poly.pdbx_strand_id
1 'polypeptide(L)'
;MKSDKYKVVRAIRELENKDVCHEYFDVLDYGVDVVLSWYGIIEEWSKEDSKILKEHLLDKSYRDEVKEVRRIVEEEEERLLAIIPDSELPSLKLLILEHRKWKLEMAKKRENQKDSQLTFCEVQK
;
A
#
# COMPACT_ATOMS: atom_id res chain seq x y z
N MET A 1 -29.22 -23.16 20.52
CA MET A 1 -28.58 -23.03 21.84
C MET A 1 -28.48 -21.55 22.16
N LYS A 2 -28.49 -21.13 23.43
CA LYS A 2 -28.24 -19.72 23.77
C LYS A 2 -26.72 -19.47 23.75
N SER A 3 -26.31 -18.25 23.38
CA SER A 3 -24.92 -17.81 23.37
C SER A 3 -24.27 -17.91 24.76
N ASP A 4 -23.07 -18.47 24.81
CA ASP A 4 -22.23 -18.47 26.02
C ASP A 4 -21.27 -17.26 25.96
N LYS A 5 -21.73 -16.15 26.53
CA LYS A 5 -20.97 -14.89 26.53
C LYS A 5 -19.61 -15.00 27.19
N TYR A 6 -19.46 -15.83 28.23
CA TYR A 6 -18.18 -15.94 28.94
C TYR A 6 -17.14 -16.60 28.06
N LYS A 7 -17.55 -17.68 27.39
CA LYS A 7 -16.73 -18.41 26.43
C LYS A 7 -16.27 -17.54 25.26
N VAL A 8 -17.19 -16.77 24.66
CA VAL A 8 -16.87 -15.84 23.57
C VAL A 8 -15.87 -14.77 24.03
N VAL A 9 -16.08 -14.17 25.21
CA VAL A 9 -15.16 -13.16 25.75
C VAL A 9 -13.77 -13.73 26.01
N ARG A 10 -13.67 -14.98 26.49
CA ARG A 10 -12.38 -15.65 26.67
C ARG A 10 -11.66 -15.82 25.33
N ALA A 11 -12.34 -16.33 24.31
CA ALA A 11 -11.75 -16.50 22.98
C ALA A 11 -11.28 -15.18 22.38
N ILE A 12 -12.08 -14.11 22.49
CA ILE A 12 -11.70 -12.77 22.03
C ILE A 12 -10.42 -12.28 22.73
N ARG A 13 -10.31 -12.46 24.05
CA ARG A 13 -9.08 -12.09 24.79
C ARG A 13 -7.87 -12.89 24.33
N GLU A 14 -8.05 -14.18 24.08
CA GLU A 14 -6.96 -15.03 23.56
C GLU A 14 -6.55 -14.61 22.14
N LEU A 15 -7.49 -14.24 21.28
CA LEU A 15 -7.20 -13.70 19.95
C LEU A 15 -6.43 -12.39 20.04
N GLU A 16 -6.84 -11.46 20.89
CA GLU A 16 -6.18 -10.14 21.00
C GLU A 16 -4.74 -10.22 21.51
N ASN A 17 -4.42 -11.23 22.33
CA ASN A 17 -3.07 -11.46 22.84
C ASN A 17 -2.13 -12.16 21.83
N LYS A 18 -2.64 -12.57 20.66
CA LYS A 18 -1.88 -13.26 19.62
C LYS A 18 -1.73 -12.38 18.39
N ASP A 19 -0.60 -12.54 17.70
CA ASP A 19 -0.38 -11.97 16.39
C ASP A 19 -1.42 -12.50 15.40
N VAL A 20 -1.72 -11.70 14.37
CA VAL A 20 -2.69 -12.10 13.35
C VAL A 20 -2.07 -13.20 12.49
N CYS A 21 -2.77 -14.33 12.37
CA CYS A 21 -2.32 -15.49 11.62
C CYS A 21 -3.33 -15.92 10.54
N HIS A 22 -4.24 -15.03 10.17
CA HIS A 22 -5.26 -15.24 9.14
C HIS A 22 -5.51 -13.94 8.38
N GLU A 23 -5.95 -14.07 7.13
CA GLU A 23 -6.40 -12.98 6.28
C GLU A 23 -7.92 -12.83 6.33
N TYR A 24 -8.42 -11.71 5.81
CA TYR A 24 -9.86 -11.45 5.73
C TYR A 24 -10.64 -12.58 5.04
N PHE A 25 -10.11 -13.09 3.91
CA PHE A 25 -10.76 -14.13 3.13
C PHE A 25 -10.76 -15.50 3.81
N ASP A 26 -9.80 -15.78 4.70
CA ASP A 26 -9.75 -17.05 5.42
C ASP A 26 -11.01 -17.28 6.26
N VAL A 27 -11.53 -16.22 6.89
CA VAL A 27 -12.76 -16.28 7.69
C VAL A 27 -13.99 -16.56 6.81
N LEU A 28 -13.96 -16.14 5.55
CA LEU A 28 -15.05 -16.36 4.60
C LEU A 28 -15.00 -17.76 4.00
N ASP A 29 -13.80 -18.23 3.64
CA ASP A 29 -13.59 -19.46 2.89
C ASP A 29 -13.59 -20.69 3.79
N TYR A 30 -12.89 -20.62 4.93
CA TYR A 30 -12.74 -21.75 5.86
C TYR A 30 -13.73 -21.70 7.03
N GLY A 31 -14.24 -20.50 7.34
CA GLY A 31 -15.16 -20.30 8.44
C GLY A 31 -14.47 -20.17 9.80
N VAL A 32 -15.28 -19.77 10.78
CA VAL A 32 -14.82 -19.35 12.11
C VAL A 32 -14.08 -20.45 12.86
N ASP A 33 -14.60 -21.68 12.84
CA ASP A 33 -14.05 -22.77 13.63
C ASP A 33 -12.64 -23.16 13.16
N VAL A 34 -12.43 -23.18 11.84
CA VAL A 34 -11.13 -23.47 11.25
C VAL A 34 -10.13 -22.36 11.58
N VAL A 35 -10.51 -21.10 11.39
CA VAL A 35 -9.63 -19.97 11.70
C VAL A 35 -9.27 -19.93 13.18
N LEU A 36 -10.25 -20.12 14.09
CA LEU A 36 -9.98 -20.19 15.54
C LEU A 36 -9.03 -21.33 15.91
N SER A 37 -9.07 -22.45 15.18
CA SER A 37 -8.15 -23.57 15.42
C SER A 37 -6.69 -23.20 15.13
N TRP A 38 -6.43 -22.28 14.19
CA TRP A 38 -5.07 -21.77 13.92
C TRP A 38 -4.53 -20.96 15.10
N TYR A 39 -5.44 -20.34 15.86
CA TYR A 39 -5.14 -19.71 17.14
C TYR A 39 -5.09 -20.71 18.31
N GLY A 40 -5.27 -22.00 18.09
CA GLY A 40 -5.31 -23.03 19.13
C GLY A 40 -6.59 -23.01 19.98
N ILE A 41 -7.64 -22.32 19.53
CA ILE A 41 -8.93 -22.23 20.22
C ILE A 41 -9.85 -23.29 19.63
N ILE A 42 -9.93 -24.45 20.29
CA ILE A 42 -10.69 -25.61 19.80
C ILE A 42 -11.88 -25.84 20.71
N GLU A 43 -13.05 -25.35 20.30
CA GLU A 43 -14.30 -25.54 21.02
C GLU A 43 -15.49 -25.62 20.07
N GLU A 44 -16.62 -26.16 20.55
CA GLU A 44 -17.88 -26.12 19.79
C GLU A 44 -18.57 -24.77 19.96
N TRP A 45 -18.94 -24.14 18.85
CA TRP A 45 -19.55 -22.81 18.85
C TRP A 45 -21.02 -22.89 18.44
N SER A 46 -21.88 -22.18 19.19
CA SER A 46 -23.25 -21.96 18.72
C SER A 46 -23.23 -21.00 17.53
N LYS A 47 -24.28 -21.03 16.69
CA LYS A 47 -24.38 -20.13 15.53
C LYS A 47 -24.29 -18.66 15.94
N GLU A 48 -24.88 -18.32 17.08
CA GLU A 48 -24.84 -16.98 17.66
C GLU A 48 -23.42 -16.59 18.09
N ASP A 49 -22.68 -17.51 18.73
CA ASP A 49 -21.29 -17.26 19.14
C ASP A 49 -20.36 -17.13 17.93
N SER A 50 -20.50 -18.02 16.94
CA SER A 50 -19.72 -17.97 15.69
C SER A 50 -19.95 -16.65 14.94
N LYS A 51 -21.16 -16.08 14.99
CA LYS A 51 -21.43 -14.78 14.35
C LYS A 51 -20.61 -13.67 15.01
N ILE A 52 -20.58 -13.61 16.34
CA ILE A 52 -19.81 -12.60 17.09
C ILE A 52 -18.31 -12.77 16.82
N LEU A 53 -17.83 -14.01 16.85
CA LEU A 53 -16.42 -14.32 16.61
C LEU A 53 -16.00 -14.02 15.17
N LYS A 54 -16.89 -14.26 14.19
CA LYS A 54 -16.68 -13.87 12.80
C LYS A 54 -16.44 -12.37 12.67
N GLU A 55 -17.33 -11.56 13.24
CA GLU A 55 -17.20 -10.10 13.20
C GLU A 55 -15.86 -9.64 13.81
N HIS A 56 -15.45 -10.29 14.90
CA HIS A 56 -14.19 -9.97 15.57
C HIS A 56 -12.93 -10.39 14.79
N LEU A 57 -12.93 -11.57 14.17
CA LEU A 57 -11.83 -12.04 13.32
C LEU A 57 -11.63 -11.12 12.10
N LEU A 58 -12.73 -10.74 11.45
CA LEU A 58 -12.70 -9.79 10.33
C LEU A 58 -12.18 -8.41 10.74
N ASP A 59 -12.58 -7.91 11.91
CA ASP A 59 -12.05 -6.63 12.44
C ASP A 59 -10.55 -6.74 12.75
N LYS A 60 -10.11 -7.85 13.35
CA LYS A 60 -8.70 -8.06 13.69
C LYS A 60 -7.81 -8.13 12.45
N SER A 61 -8.22 -8.85 11.40
CA SER A 61 -7.48 -8.90 10.12
C SER A 61 -7.43 -7.54 9.43
N TYR A 62 -8.54 -6.81 9.40
CA TYR A 62 -8.57 -5.45 8.84
C TYR A 62 -7.62 -4.48 9.57
N ARG A 63 -7.61 -4.50 10.91
CA ARG A 63 -6.70 -3.64 11.70
C ARG A 63 -5.24 -3.96 11.44
N ASP A 64 -4.91 -5.22 11.18
CA ASP A 64 -3.55 -5.65 10.86
C ASP A 64 -3.12 -5.18 9.47
N GLU A 65 -4.01 -5.32 8.47
CA GLU A 65 -3.79 -4.79 7.12
C GLU A 65 -3.53 -3.28 7.14
N VAL A 66 -4.31 -2.51 7.92
CA VAL A 66 -4.09 -1.06 8.08
C VAL A 66 -2.75 -0.74 8.73
N LYS A 67 -2.29 -1.55 9.69
CA LYS A 67 -0.96 -1.37 10.31
C LYS A 67 0.15 -1.66 9.30
N GLU A 68 -0.01 -2.71 8.49
CA GLU A 68 0.97 -3.09 7.48
C GLU A 68 1.08 -2.02 6.39
N VAL A 69 -0.06 -1.52 5.89
CA VAL A 69 -0.08 -0.42 4.92
C VAL A 69 0.62 0.83 5.48
N ARG A 70 0.37 1.17 6.75
CA ARG A 70 1.06 2.29 7.42
C ARG A 70 2.57 2.05 7.47
N ARG A 71 3.02 0.85 7.86
CA ARG A 71 4.43 0.50 7.92
C ARG A 71 5.10 0.67 6.56
N ILE A 72 4.47 0.18 5.49
CA ILE A 72 4.97 0.33 4.11
C ILE A 72 5.09 1.82 3.72
N VAL A 73 4.11 2.65 4.09
CA VAL A 73 4.16 4.10 3.82
C VAL A 73 5.32 4.76 4.56
N GLU A 74 5.51 4.45 5.84
CA GLU A 74 6.61 4.98 6.65
C GLU A 74 7.99 4.54 6.10
N GLU A 75 8.14 3.27 5.74
CA GLU A 75 9.37 2.75 5.10
C GLU A 75 9.67 3.44 3.76
N GLU A 76 8.63 3.71 2.95
CA GLU A 76 8.78 4.40 1.67
C GLU A 76 9.10 5.89 1.86
N GLU A 77 8.51 6.57 2.84
CA GLU A 77 8.85 7.95 3.19
C GLU A 77 10.33 8.06 3.63
N GLU A 78 10.79 7.16 4.50
CA GLU A 78 12.21 7.11 4.91
C GLU A 78 13.13 6.88 3.71
N ARG A 79 12.77 5.96 2.80
CA ARG A 79 13.53 5.70 1.59
C ARG A 79 13.60 6.93 0.68
N LEU A 80 12.48 7.63 0.49
CA LEU A 80 12.44 8.86 -0.30
C LEU A 80 13.29 9.96 0.32
N LEU A 81 13.22 10.13 1.65
CA LEU A 81 14.07 11.08 2.38
C LEU A 81 15.56 10.73 2.26
N ALA A 82 15.93 9.45 2.26
CA ALA A 82 17.31 9.00 2.07
C ALA A 82 17.83 9.19 0.62
N ILE A 83 16.93 9.21 -0.38
CA ILE A 83 17.26 9.42 -1.79
C ILE A 83 17.32 10.90 -2.14
N ILE A 84 16.59 11.77 -1.43
CA ILE A 84 16.72 13.23 -1.57
C ILE A 84 18.07 13.62 -0.97
N PRO A 85 19.09 13.98 -1.77
CA PRO A 85 20.33 14.46 -1.20
C PRO A 85 20.02 15.77 -0.47
N ASP A 86 20.75 16.06 0.61
CA ASP A 86 20.91 17.39 1.20
C ASP A 86 21.50 18.43 0.22
N SER A 87 21.28 18.29 -1.08
CA SER A 87 21.48 19.36 -2.03
C SER A 87 20.41 20.41 -1.75
N GLU A 88 20.85 21.62 -1.39
CA GLU A 88 20.00 22.82 -1.39
C GLU A 88 19.06 22.76 -2.59
N LEU A 89 17.75 22.71 -2.33
CA LEU A 89 16.76 22.76 -3.40
C LEU A 89 17.13 23.93 -4.31
N PRO A 90 17.34 23.71 -5.63
CA PRO A 90 17.68 24.77 -6.55
C PRO A 90 16.69 25.91 -6.35
N SER A 91 17.18 27.11 -6.04
CA SER A 91 16.30 28.27 -5.86
C SER A 91 15.36 28.39 -7.07
N LEU A 92 14.13 28.88 -6.87
CA LEU A 92 13.16 29.07 -7.95
C LEU A 92 13.78 29.85 -9.13
N LYS A 93 14.68 30.80 -8.83
CA LYS A 93 15.43 31.57 -9.82
C LYS A 93 16.36 30.69 -10.67
N LEU A 94 17.03 29.72 -10.07
CA LEU A 94 17.89 28.76 -10.77
C LEU A 94 17.06 27.83 -11.67
N LEU A 95 15.93 27.29 -11.18
CA LEU A 95 15.01 26.47 -11.98
C LEU A 95 14.46 27.23 -13.19
N ILE A 96 14.10 28.51 -13.02
CA ILE A 96 13.65 29.36 -14.14
C ILE A 96 14.75 29.55 -15.18
N LEU A 97 16.01 29.73 -14.75
CA LEU A 97 17.15 29.89 -15.66
C LEU A 97 17.43 28.60 -16.43
N GLU A 98 17.42 27.45 -15.77
CA GLU A 98 17.62 26.15 -16.41
C GLU A 98 16.50 25.82 -17.39
N HIS A 99 15.24 26.09 -17.02
CA HIS A 99 14.10 25.91 -17.94
C HIS A 99 14.22 26.78 -19.18
N ARG A 100 14.70 28.02 -19.04
CA ARG A 100 14.97 28.91 -20.19
C ARG A 100 16.08 28.36 -21.08
N LYS A 101 17.18 27.86 -20.51
CA LYS A 101 18.25 27.20 -21.28
C LYS A 101 17.72 25.98 -22.04
N TRP A 102 16.98 25.12 -21.36
CA TRP A 102 16.37 23.93 -21.97
C TRP A 102 15.42 24.31 -23.12
N LYS A 103 14.55 25.32 -22.94
CA LYS A 103 13.68 25.81 -24.02
C LYS A 103 14.47 26.31 -25.24
N LEU A 104 15.57 27.02 -25.02
CA LEU A 104 16.44 27.49 -26.11
C LEU A 104 17.13 26.32 -26.83
N GLU A 105 17.59 25.30 -26.11
CA GLU A 105 18.16 24.09 -26.71
C GLU A 105 17.13 23.31 -27.52
N MET A 106 15.90 23.17 -27.02
CA MET A 106 14.81 22.52 -27.75
C MET A 106 14.40 23.31 -29.00
N ALA A 107 14.43 24.64 -28.95
CA ALA A 107 14.19 25.49 -30.11
C ALA A 107 15.28 25.28 -31.18
N LYS A 108 16.56 25.31 -30.79
CA LYS A 108 17.69 25.03 -31.70
C LYS A 108 17.63 23.64 -32.32
N LYS A 109 17.27 22.62 -31.53
CA LYS A 109 17.08 21.25 -32.05
C LYS A 109 15.96 21.18 -33.09
N ARG A 110 14.86 21.93 -32.91
CA ARG A 110 13.76 22.01 -33.88
C ARG A 110 14.14 22.77 -35.15
N GLU A 111 14.95 23.82 -35.05
CA GLU A 111 15.48 24.54 -36.23
C GLU A 111 16.45 23.67 -37.02
N ASN A 112 17.42 23.02 -36.37
CA ASN A 112 18.35 22.10 -37.03
C ASN A 112 17.63 20.92 -37.70
N GLN A 113 16.52 20.43 -37.13
CA GLN A 113 15.69 19.40 -37.77
C GLN A 113 14.95 19.90 -39.02
N LYS A 114 14.51 21.17 -39.04
CA LYS A 114 13.87 21.77 -40.22
C LYS A 114 14.87 22.07 -41.32
N ASP A 115 16.06 22.57 -40.97
CA ASP A 115 17.13 22.84 -41.94
C ASP A 115 17.64 21.54 -42.59
N SER A 116 17.74 20.45 -41.81
CA SER A 116 18.10 19.12 -42.32
C SER A 116 17.06 18.55 -43.30
N GLN A 117 15.76 18.83 -43.10
CA GLN A 117 14.70 18.43 -44.02
C GLN A 117 14.67 19.26 -45.31
N LEU A 118 15.00 20.55 -45.23
CA LEU A 118 15.10 21.42 -46.41
C LEU A 118 16.29 21.03 -47.29
N THR A 119 17.45 20.70 -46.72
CA THR A 119 18.61 20.21 -47.49
C THR A 119 18.39 18.88 -48.20
N PHE A 120 17.48 18.02 -47.72
CA PHE A 120 17.18 16.74 -48.39
C PHE A 120 16.28 16.94 -49.63
N CYS A 121 15.44 17.97 -49.65
CA CYS A 121 14.55 18.28 -50.78
C CYS A 121 15.26 19.01 -51.93
N GLU A 122 16.34 19.75 -51.67
CA GLU A 122 17.07 20.50 -52.72
C GLU A 122 18.08 19.63 -53.49
N VAL A 123 18.45 18.45 -52.99
CA VAL A 123 19.41 17.54 -53.65
C VAL A 123 18.71 16.56 -54.62
N GLN A 124 17.37 16.56 -54.70
CA GLN A 124 16.57 15.69 -55.58
C GLN A 124 15.80 16.41 -56.70
N LYS A 125 16.16 17.65 -57.04
CA LYS A 125 15.71 18.34 -58.26
C LYS A 125 16.84 18.44 -59.28
#